data_AF-D9UHN1-F1
#
_entry.id   AF-D9UHN1-F1
#
_cell.length_a   1.000
_cell.length_b   1.000
_cell.length_c   1.000
_cell.angle_alpha   90.00
_cell.angle_beta   90.00
_cell.angle_gamma   90.00
#
_symmetry.space_group_name_H-M   'P 1'
#
loop_
_entity.id
_entity.type
_entity.pdbx_description
1 polymer ?
#
loop_
_entity_poly.entity_id
_entity_poly.type
_entity_poly.pdbx_seq_one_letter_code
_entity_poly.pdbx_strand_id
1 'polypeptide(L)'
;MPNASRGGVAQALDAALGAGTGARWTDFLGRAREAWDRTRRPLLEETQWPNWQVLAAREPYPALPVRRLLRRERRATTLAEVGELELREPRLRALLESYALAAGLDAERVPASAAVLPFIEHTFGVWAVRGGLRALADAVHGRCVERRVEFVFGSEVTRIVEKDGRAAGAELADGSVVEAEHVVAGIAPAVLARLLGGTAPWPADGVPPRTEGAARLLVLLALRGERPDGTVVRTVLHSPDATAERAALAAGRLPDRPTVTVLRPDDPDRVPGAGHEAVTLTVTVPAGAEVPEGYVAELIDRVGAAVVPELRARVLWHETLTPAAAEEATGTPGGAVPAPALAAGGGRWLHPANSTALPGLHAVGGWSHPGGGLPHAGMSGALVAGLIVEGAGFTGST
;
A
#
# COMPACT_ATOMS: atom_id res chain seq x y z
N MET A 1 -8.31 6.08 -17.47
CA MET A 1 -9.21 6.92 -16.66
C MET A 1 -8.58 8.31 -16.53
N PRO A 2 -9.30 9.40 -16.78
CA PRO A 2 -8.77 10.75 -16.58
C PRO A 2 -8.39 10.98 -15.12
N ASN A 3 -7.16 11.44 -14.87
CA ASN A 3 -6.68 11.73 -13.52
C ASN A 3 -7.49 12.88 -12.89
N ALA A 4 -7.98 12.70 -11.66
CA ALA A 4 -8.71 13.70 -10.86
C ALA A 4 -9.90 14.41 -11.54
N SER A 5 -10.41 13.93 -12.68
CA SER A 5 -11.58 14.49 -13.37
C SER A 5 -12.78 13.57 -13.25
N ARG A 6 -13.68 13.86 -12.30
CA ARG A 6 -14.90 13.05 -12.07
C ARG A 6 -15.78 12.95 -13.32
N GLY A 7 -16.00 14.08 -14.00
CA GLY A 7 -16.78 14.12 -15.24
C GLY A 7 -16.11 13.34 -16.37
N GLY A 8 -14.80 13.48 -16.56
CA GLY A 8 -14.06 12.73 -17.56
C GLY A 8 -14.05 11.22 -17.28
N VAL A 9 -13.94 10.84 -16.01
CA VAL A 9 -14.07 9.46 -15.55
C VAL A 9 -15.44 8.88 -15.89
N ALA A 10 -16.52 9.59 -15.56
CA ALA A 10 -17.87 9.14 -15.88
C ALA A 10 -18.08 8.95 -17.39
N GLN A 11 -17.65 9.92 -18.20
CA GLN A 11 -17.74 9.84 -19.66
C GLN A 11 -16.92 8.68 -20.23
N ALA A 12 -15.71 8.46 -19.73
CA ALA A 12 -14.86 7.34 -20.16
C ALA A 12 -15.49 5.98 -19.82
N LEU A 13 -16.12 5.86 -18.65
CA LEU A 13 -16.84 4.64 -18.27
C LEU A 13 -18.06 4.42 -19.14
N ASP A 14 -18.88 5.45 -19.35
CA ASP A 14 -20.06 5.34 -20.22
C ASP A 14 -19.67 4.95 -21.65
N ALA A 15 -18.59 5.53 -22.19
CA ALA A 15 -18.08 5.19 -23.52
C ALA A 15 -17.56 3.74 -23.60
N ALA A 16 -16.88 3.25 -22.56
CA ALA A 16 -16.26 1.93 -22.57
C ALA A 16 -17.20 0.78 -22.18
N LEU A 17 -18.12 1.03 -21.25
CA LEU A 17 -18.93 0.02 -20.56
C LEU A 17 -20.44 0.17 -20.81
N GLY A 18 -20.86 1.26 -21.46
CA GLY A 18 -22.25 1.56 -21.78
C GLY A 18 -22.86 2.61 -20.84
N ALA A 19 -23.91 3.26 -21.34
CA ALA A 19 -24.57 4.38 -20.65
C ALA A 19 -25.04 4.03 -19.23
N GLY A 20 -24.81 4.95 -18.30
CA GLY A 20 -25.21 4.85 -16.89
C GLY A 20 -24.16 4.16 -16.01
N THR A 21 -23.08 3.63 -16.57
CA THR A 21 -21.95 3.07 -15.79
C THR A 21 -21.16 4.19 -15.10
N GLY A 22 -20.96 5.33 -15.77
CA GLY A 22 -20.33 6.52 -15.21
C GLY A 22 -21.12 7.10 -14.04
N ALA A 23 -22.45 7.16 -14.16
CA ALA A 23 -23.33 7.58 -13.08
C ALA A 23 -23.23 6.64 -11.86
N ARG A 24 -23.33 5.31 -12.07
CA ARG A 24 -23.18 4.32 -10.98
C ARG A 24 -21.84 4.44 -10.24
N TRP A 25 -20.74 4.60 -10.99
CA TRP A 25 -19.42 4.80 -10.40
C TRP A 25 -19.33 6.11 -9.60
N THR A 26 -19.91 7.18 -10.13
CA THR A 26 -19.96 8.48 -9.44
C THR A 26 -20.75 8.41 -8.13
N ASP A 27 -21.90 7.75 -8.12
CA ASP A 27 -22.71 7.54 -6.91
C ASP A 27 -21.95 6.70 -5.87
N PHE A 28 -21.26 5.65 -6.31
CA PHE A 28 -20.37 4.85 -5.48
C PHE A 28 -19.26 5.70 -4.84
N LEU A 29 -18.59 6.55 -5.63
CA LEU A 29 -17.57 7.47 -5.11
C LEU A 29 -18.14 8.49 -4.11
N GLY A 30 -19.41 8.89 -4.26
CA GLY A 30 -20.12 9.71 -3.29
C GLY A 30 -20.25 9.03 -1.92
N ARG A 31 -20.56 7.74 -1.88
CA ARG A 31 -20.60 6.96 -0.63
C ARG A 31 -19.21 6.68 -0.07
N ALA A 32 -18.23 6.44 -0.94
CA ALA A 32 -16.84 6.28 -0.54
C ALA A 32 -16.26 7.55 0.11
N ARG A 33 -16.70 8.74 -0.35
CA ARG A 33 -16.41 10.01 0.32
C ARG A 33 -16.90 10.03 1.75
N GLU A 34 -18.14 9.61 2.02
CA GLU A 34 -18.65 9.58 3.40
C GLU A 34 -17.85 8.64 4.29
N ALA A 35 -17.39 7.49 3.74
CA ALA A 35 -16.49 6.61 4.46
C ALA A 35 -15.18 7.33 4.81
N TRP A 36 -14.59 8.04 3.85
CA TRP A 36 -13.39 8.86 4.04
C TRP A 36 -13.60 9.96 5.09
N ASP A 37 -14.68 10.74 5.01
CA ASP A 37 -14.95 11.83 5.95
C ASP A 37 -15.11 11.31 7.39
N ARG A 38 -15.61 10.07 7.57
CA ARG A 38 -15.74 9.40 8.87
C ARG A 38 -14.42 8.81 9.39
N THR A 39 -13.47 8.49 8.52
CA THR A 39 -12.24 7.78 8.90
C THR A 39 -10.97 8.63 8.83
N ARG A 40 -10.94 9.70 8.03
CA ARG A 40 -9.75 10.52 7.80
C ARG A 40 -9.08 10.93 9.10
N ARG A 41 -9.85 11.57 9.98
CA ARG A 41 -9.34 12.07 11.26
C ARG A 41 -8.90 10.94 12.20
N PRO A 42 -9.76 9.98 12.59
CA PRO A 42 -9.37 8.92 13.52
C PRO A 42 -8.30 7.96 13.00
N LEU A 43 -8.21 7.76 11.68
CA LEU A 43 -7.24 6.84 11.11
C LEU A 43 -5.94 7.51 10.67
N LEU A 44 -5.92 8.78 10.27
CA LEU A 44 -4.75 9.38 9.61
C LEU A 44 -4.19 10.61 10.33
N GLU A 45 -5.05 11.43 10.93
CA GLU A 45 -4.66 12.73 11.50
C GLU A 45 -4.42 12.66 13.01
N GLU A 46 -4.97 11.62 13.66
CA GLU A 46 -4.89 11.39 15.09
C GLU A 46 -4.03 10.16 15.42
N THR A 47 -3.46 10.16 16.63
CA THR A 47 -2.87 8.95 17.20
C THR A 47 -3.94 7.88 17.36
N GLN A 48 -3.55 6.60 17.26
CA GLN A 48 -4.50 5.51 17.47
C GLN A 48 -5.22 5.64 18.81
N TRP A 49 -6.55 5.61 18.75
CA TRP A 49 -7.39 5.73 19.93
C TRP A 49 -7.22 4.54 20.87
N PRO A 50 -7.16 4.74 22.20
CA PRO A 50 -7.16 3.64 23.16
C PRO A 50 -8.38 2.72 23.03
N ASN A 51 -9.54 3.26 22.63
CA ASN A 51 -10.77 2.52 22.35
C ASN A 51 -10.93 2.20 20.85
N TRP A 52 -9.84 1.78 20.19
CA TRP A 52 -9.79 1.43 18.77
C TRP A 52 -10.89 0.44 18.33
N GLN A 53 -11.45 -0.35 19.25
CA GLN A 53 -12.55 -1.29 19.00
C GLN A 53 -13.80 -0.58 18.43
N VAL A 54 -13.98 0.72 18.69
CA VAL A 54 -15.04 1.54 18.07
C VAL A 54 -14.85 1.61 16.56
N LEU A 55 -13.60 1.80 16.10
CA LEU A 55 -13.24 1.80 14.69
C LEU A 55 -13.33 0.39 14.10
N ALA A 56 -13.01 -0.64 14.88
CA ALA A 56 -13.10 -2.04 14.47
C ALA A 56 -14.54 -2.54 14.24
N ALA A 57 -15.50 -2.07 15.04
CA ALA A 57 -16.88 -2.53 15.01
C ALA A 57 -17.77 -1.77 14.01
N ARG A 58 -17.47 -0.49 13.76
CA ARG A 58 -18.33 0.38 12.97
C ARG A 58 -17.91 0.39 11.50
N GLU A 59 -18.81 0.00 10.61
CA GLU A 59 -18.66 0.18 9.17
C GLU A 59 -18.94 1.65 8.77
N PRO A 60 -17.91 2.44 8.39
CA PRO A 60 -18.12 3.82 7.96
C PRO A 60 -18.72 3.92 6.56
N TYR A 61 -18.66 2.88 5.73
CA TYR A 61 -19.25 2.90 4.39
C TYR A 61 -20.79 2.82 4.45
N PRO A 62 -21.52 3.80 3.91
CA PRO A 62 -22.98 3.82 3.95
C PRO A 62 -23.59 2.91 2.87
N ALA A 63 -23.37 1.60 2.98
CA ALA A 63 -23.83 0.62 1.99
C ALA A 63 -25.34 0.69 1.77
N LEU A 64 -25.75 0.61 0.50
CA LEU A 64 -27.16 0.66 0.13
C LEU A 64 -27.91 -0.61 0.58
N PRO A 65 -29.11 -0.48 1.14
CA PRO A 65 -29.94 -1.64 1.45
C PRO A 65 -30.49 -2.27 0.17
N VAL A 66 -30.23 -3.56 -0.03
CA VAL A 66 -30.80 -4.33 -1.13
C VAL A 66 -31.90 -5.24 -0.59
N ARG A 67 -33.15 -4.96 -0.99
CA ARG A 67 -34.31 -5.82 -0.68
C ARG A 67 -34.48 -6.87 -1.78
N ARG A 68 -34.60 -8.14 -1.38
CA ARG A 68 -35.04 -9.23 -2.25
C ARG A 68 -36.40 -9.73 -1.73
N LEU A 69 -37.33 -10.07 -2.63
CA LEU A 69 -38.63 -10.63 -2.21
C LEU A 69 -38.39 -11.83 -1.27
N LEU A 70 -39.08 -11.83 -0.13
CA LEU A 70 -39.05 -12.89 0.90
C LEU A 70 -37.70 -13.12 1.60
N ARG A 71 -36.73 -12.19 1.49
CA ARG A 71 -35.44 -12.27 2.22
C ARG A 71 -35.20 -11.01 3.05
N ARG A 72 -34.40 -11.15 4.10
CA ARG A 72 -33.93 -10.01 4.92
C ARG A 72 -33.15 -9.02 4.06
N GLU A 73 -33.25 -7.75 4.42
CA GLU A 73 -32.44 -6.67 3.84
C GLU A 73 -30.96 -7.03 3.96
N ARG A 74 -30.22 -6.96 2.84
CA ARG A 74 -28.77 -7.19 2.79
C ARG A 74 -28.06 -5.87 2.54
N ARG A 75 -26.93 -5.67 3.22
CA ARG A 75 -25.98 -4.56 2.99
C ARG A 75 -24.63 -5.16 2.66
N ALA A 76 -23.84 -4.44 1.86
CA ALA A 76 -22.45 -4.80 1.64
C ALA A 76 -21.66 -4.63 2.94
N THR A 77 -20.92 -5.67 3.30
CA THR A 77 -20.00 -5.73 4.44
C THR A 77 -18.55 -5.84 3.97
N THR A 78 -18.33 -6.26 2.72
CA THR A 78 -17.02 -6.33 2.08
C THR A 78 -16.96 -5.51 0.80
N LEU A 79 -15.76 -5.18 0.34
CA LEU A 79 -15.57 -4.44 -0.91
C LEU A 79 -16.12 -5.18 -2.13
N ALA A 80 -15.95 -6.51 -2.18
CA ALA A 80 -16.52 -7.34 -3.24
C ALA A 80 -18.05 -7.23 -3.28
N GLU A 81 -18.72 -7.24 -2.12
CA GLU A 81 -20.17 -7.07 -2.04
C GLU A 81 -20.61 -5.67 -2.49
N VAL A 82 -19.81 -4.63 -2.27
CA VAL A 82 -20.09 -3.29 -2.82
C VAL A 82 -20.10 -3.35 -4.36
N GLY A 83 -19.08 -3.98 -4.96
CA GLY A 83 -19.01 -4.18 -6.40
C GLY A 83 -20.20 -4.96 -6.96
N GLU A 84 -20.60 -6.04 -6.29
CA GLU A 84 -21.73 -6.88 -6.69
C GLU A 84 -23.08 -6.17 -6.57
N LEU A 85 -23.34 -5.53 -5.44
CA LEU A 85 -24.66 -5.02 -5.10
C LEU A 85 -24.94 -3.65 -5.70
N GLU A 86 -23.90 -2.81 -5.84
CA GLU A 86 -24.03 -1.41 -6.21
C GLU A 86 -23.58 -1.12 -7.65
N LEU A 87 -22.45 -1.68 -8.10
CA LEU A 87 -21.91 -1.37 -9.45
C LEU A 87 -22.59 -2.19 -10.55
N ARG A 88 -22.98 -3.44 -10.25
CA ARG A 88 -23.79 -4.33 -11.11
C ARG A 88 -23.28 -4.45 -12.55
N GLU A 89 -21.97 -4.38 -12.72
CA GLU A 89 -21.29 -4.58 -14.00
C GLU A 89 -19.94 -5.28 -13.70
N PRO A 90 -19.62 -6.42 -14.35
CA PRO A 90 -18.43 -7.22 -14.00
C PRO A 90 -17.07 -6.51 -14.15
N ARG A 91 -16.90 -5.67 -15.16
CA ARG A 91 -15.69 -4.86 -15.42
C ARG A 91 -15.57 -3.69 -14.43
N LEU A 92 -16.68 -3.06 -14.01
CA LEU A 92 -16.65 -2.08 -12.91
C LEU A 92 -16.28 -2.73 -11.58
N ARG A 93 -16.79 -3.95 -11.32
CA ARG A 93 -16.38 -4.75 -10.18
C ARG A 93 -14.88 -5.06 -10.25
N ALA A 94 -14.37 -5.54 -11.39
CA ALA A 94 -12.94 -5.80 -11.57
C ALA A 94 -12.08 -4.55 -11.37
N LEU A 95 -12.54 -3.39 -11.85
CA LEU A 95 -11.90 -2.10 -11.61
C LEU A 95 -11.84 -1.79 -10.10
N LEU A 96 -12.96 -1.92 -9.38
CA LEU A 96 -13.02 -1.70 -7.93
C LEU A 96 -12.07 -2.63 -7.17
N GLU A 97 -12.14 -3.93 -7.45
CA GLU A 97 -11.33 -4.96 -6.79
C GLU A 97 -9.83 -4.76 -7.06
N SER A 98 -9.46 -4.18 -8.21
CA SER A 98 -8.05 -3.90 -8.52
C SER A 98 -7.41 -2.87 -7.58
N TYR A 99 -8.18 -1.97 -6.97
CA TYR A 99 -7.65 -1.05 -5.95
C TYR A 99 -7.27 -1.78 -4.67
N ALA A 100 -8.07 -2.76 -4.24
CA ALA A 100 -7.72 -3.63 -3.12
C ALA A 100 -6.49 -4.48 -3.45
N LEU A 101 -6.48 -5.13 -4.62
CA LEU A 101 -5.34 -5.93 -5.06
C LEU A 101 -4.05 -5.08 -5.16
N ALA A 102 -4.16 -3.85 -5.66
CA ALA A 102 -3.05 -2.89 -5.72
C ALA A 102 -2.59 -2.44 -4.34
N ALA A 103 -3.36 -2.62 -3.28
CA ALA A 103 -2.96 -2.43 -1.88
C ALA A 103 -2.52 -3.74 -1.19
N GLY A 104 -2.49 -4.88 -1.90
CA GLY A 104 -2.16 -6.18 -1.32
C GLY A 104 -3.30 -6.78 -0.50
N LEU A 105 -4.54 -6.42 -0.82
CA LEU A 105 -5.74 -6.77 -0.09
C LEU A 105 -6.67 -7.67 -0.93
N ASP A 106 -7.39 -8.55 -0.25
CA ASP A 106 -8.43 -9.39 -0.85
C ASP A 106 -9.80 -8.72 -0.68
N ALA A 107 -10.43 -8.35 -1.81
CA ALA A 107 -11.72 -7.68 -1.85
C ALA A 107 -12.87 -8.47 -1.17
N GLU A 108 -12.75 -9.80 -1.07
CA GLU A 108 -13.74 -10.65 -0.39
C GLU A 108 -13.57 -10.64 1.14
N ARG A 109 -12.42 -10.18 1.65
CA ARG A 109 -12.09 -10.16 3.09
C ARG A 109 -12.00 -8.75 3.68
N VAL A 110 -11.72 -7.74 2.86
CA VAL A 110 -11.67 -6.35 3.36
C VAL A 110 -13.06 -5.75 3.53
N PRO A 111 -13.24 -4.90 4.56
CA PRO A 111 -14.51 -4.21 4.81
C PRO A 111 -14.94 -3.33 3.64
N ALA A 112 -16.22 -2.99 3.58
CA ALA A 112 -16.75 -2.08 2.57
C ALA A 112 -16.08 -0.68 2.63
N SER A 113 -15.57 -0.29 3.80
CA SER A 113 -14.72 0.90 4.00
C SER A 113 -13.50 0.96 3.08
N ALA A 114 -13.01 -0.16 2.53
CA ALA A 114 -11.95 -0.17 1.52
C ALA A 114 -12.32 0.60 0.24
N ALA A 115 -13.59 0.97 0.05
CA ALA A 115 -14.04 1.90 -0.99
C ALA A 115 -13.33 3.27 -0.93
N VAL A 116 -12.71 3.64 0.20
CA VAL A 116 -11.87 4.85 0.29
C VAL A 116 -10.67 4.82 -0.66
N LEU A 117 -10.15 3.64 -1.02
CA LEU A 117 -8.97 3.51 -1.87
C LEU A 117 -9.18 4.15 -3.26
N PRO A 118 -10.20 3.77 -4.05
CA PRO A 118 -10.49 4.47 -5.30
C PRO A 118 -10.91 5.93 -5.08
N PHE A 119 -11.60 6.25 -3.98
CA PHE A 119 -12.03 7.62 -3.72
C PHE A 119 -10.86 8.60 -3.59
N ILE A 120 -9.83 8.22 -2.82
CA ILE A 120 -8.62 9.03 -2.63
C ILE A 120 -7.96 9.28 -3.98
N GLU A 121 -7.78 8.23 -4.77
CA GLU A 121 -7.15 8.34 -6.08
C GLU A 121 -7.94 9.25 -7.03
N HIS A 122 -9.26 9.05 -7.12
CA HIS A 122 -10.12 9.82 -8.01
C HIS A 122 -10.33 11.27 -7.58
N THR A 123 -10.15 11.59 -6.30
CA THR A 123 -10.38 12.93 -5.75
C THR A 123 -9.09 13.75 -5.66
N PHE A 124 -7.98 13.14 -5.25
CA PHE A 124 -6.71 13.83 -5.03
C PHE A 124 -5.67 13.55 -6.13
N GLY A 125 -5.94 12.59 -7.01
CA GLY A 125 -5.10 12.22 -8.13
C GLY A 125 -3.95 11.29 -7.78
N VAL A 126 -3.27 10.81 -8.82
CA VAL A 126 -1.98 10.11 -8.73
C VAL A 126 -0.88 11.04 -9.21
N TRP A 127 0.22 11.08 -8.46
CA TRP A 127 1.36 11.95 -8.73
C TRP A 127 2.63 11.12 -8.90
N ALA A 128 3.52 11.59 -9.77
CA ALA A 128 4.85 11.04 -9.94
C ALA A 128 5.89 12.13 -9.66
N VAL A 129 7.00 11.75 -9.04
CA VAL A 129 8.14 12.64 -8.83
C VAL A 129 9.04 12.52 -10.05
N ARG A 130 9.41 13.66 -10.64
CA ARG A 130 10.40 13.70 -11.73
C ARG A 130 11.74 13.16 -11.23
N GLY A 131 12.37 12.28 -12.01
CA GLY A 131 13.53 11.49 -11.57
C GLY A 131 13.17 10.30 -10.66
N GLY A 132 11.87 10.05 -10.43
CA GLY A 132 11.36 8.94 -9.64
C GLY A 132 11.46 9.13 -8.12
N LEU A 133 11.12 8.07 -7.37
CA LEU A 133 11.09 8.10 -5.90
C LEU A 133 12.46 8.33 -5.26
N ARG A 134 13.55 8.02 -5.96
CA ARG A 134 14.91 8.30 -5.47
C ARG A 134 15.11 9.81 -5.26
N ALA A 135 14.63 10.65 -6.17
CA ALA A 135 14.72 12.10 -6.04
C ALA A 135 14.00 12.63 -4.78
N LEU A 136 12.87 12.02 -4.41
CA LEU A 136 12.17 12.34 -3.16
C LEU A 136 13.01 11.94 -1.93
N ALA A 137 13.60 10.75 -1.94
CA ALA A 137 14.47 10.30 -0.87
C ALA A 137 15.71 11.19 -0.71
N ASP A 138 16.37 11.55 -1.81
CA ASP A 138 17.54 12.44 -1.79
C ASP A 138 17.17 13.84 -1.27
N ALA A 139 15.99 14.37 -1.63
CA ALA A 139 15.50 15.65 -1.13
C ALA A 139 15.23 15.62 0.39
N VAL A 140 14.61 14.56 0.90
CA VAL A 140 14.38 14.38 2.34
C VAL A 140 15.70 14.23 3.08
N HIS A 141 16.61 13.39 2.58
CA HIS A 141 17.95 13.22 3.14
C HIS A 141 18.71 14.55 3.20
N GLY A 142 18.74 15.31 2.09
CA GLY A 142 19.38 16.62 2.05
C GLY A 142 18.80 17.58 3.10
N ARG A 143 17.47 17.59 3.26
CA ARG A 143 16.82 18.41 4.28
C ARG A 143 17.15 17.98 5.70
N CYS A 144 17.27 16.67 5.97
CA CYS A 144 17.70 16.15 7.26
C CYS A 144 19.14 16.58 7.59
N VAL A 145 20.05 16.50 6.61
CA VAL A 145 21.44 16.95 6.78
C VAL A 145 21.52 18.45 7.06
N GLU A 146 20.75 19.30 6.37
CA GLU A 146 20.65 20.73 6.68
C GLU A 146 20.16 21.01 8.12
N ARG A 147 19.37 20.09 8.67
CA ARG A 147 18.89 20.11 10.07
C ARG A 147 19.81 19.39 11.04
N ARG A 148 21.03 19.04 10.61
CA ARG A 148 22.09 18.39 11.40
C ARG A 148 21.71 16.99 11.89
N VAL A 149 20.83 16.29 11.17
CA VAL A 149 20.60 14.87 11.39
C VAL A 149 21.82 14.10 10.88
N GLU A 150 22.35 13.22 11.73
CA GLU A 150 23.44 12.31 11.39
C GLU A 150 22.87 11.03 10.78
N PHE A 151 23.49 10.54 9.70
CA PHE A 151 23.17 9.27 9.07
C PHE A 151 24.38 8.34 9.19
N VAL A 152 24.18 7.20 9.86
CA VAL A 152 25.20 6.16 10.01
C VAL A 152 24.76 4.93 9.21
N PHE A 153 25.40 4.72 8.06
CA PHE A 153 25.11 3.59 7.18
C PHE A 153 26.02 2.39 7.47
N GLY A 154 25.56 1.18 7.12
CA GLY A 154 26.33 -0.04 7.39
C GLY A 154 26.37 -0.45 8.87
N SER A 155 25.51 0.14 9.69
CA SER A 155 25.43 -0.10 11.14
C SER A 155 24.10 -0.79 11.48
N GLU A 156 24.06 -2.11 11.31
CA GLU A 156 22.87 -2.90 11.65
C GLU A 156 22.61 -2.85 13.17
N VAL A 157 21.39 -2.49 13.55
CA VAL A 157 20.90 -2.59 14.93
C VAL A 157 20.49 -4.03 15.23
N THR A 158 21.07 -4.61 16.27
CA THR A 158 20.82 -6.01 16.67
C THR A 158 19.98 -6.13 17.94
N ARG A 159 19.91 -5.08 18.77
CA ARG A 159 19.10 -5.07 19.98
C ARG A 159 18.67 -3.66 20.39
N ILE A 160 17.46 -3.53 20.94
CA ILE A 160 17.05 -2.31 21.66
C ILE A 160 17.50 -2.45 23.11
N VAL A 161 18.24 -1.46 23.61
CA VAL A 161 18.75 -1.46 24.98
C VAL A 161 17.68 -0.90 25.91
N GLU A 162 17.43 -1.60 27.01
CA GLU A 162 16.51 -1.20 28.06
C GLU A 162 17.27 -0.91 29.36
N LYS A 163 16.91 0.19 30.02
CA LYS A 163 17.38 0.56 31.35
C LYS A 163 16.21 1.10 32.18
N ASP A 164 16.08 0.62 33.42
CA ASP A 164 15.04 1.04 34.37
C ASP A 164 13.60 0.98 33.79
N GLY A 165 13.32 -0.05 32.98
CA GLY A 165 12.00 -0.26 32.37
C GLY A 165 11.70 0.65 31.18
N ARG A 166 12.72 1.23 30.53
CA ARG A 166 12.60 2.19 29.43
C ARG A 166 13.64 1.93 28.34
N ALA A 167 13.32 2.30 27.11
CA ALA A 167 14.31 2.31 26.04
C ALA A 167 15.44 3.31 26.38
N ALA A 168 16.68 2.90 26.16
CA ALA A 168 17.89 3.65 26.51
C ALA A 168 18.90 3.73 25.35
N GLY A 169 18.59 3.14 24.19
CA GLY A 169 19.49 3.13 23.04
C GLY A 169 19.34 1.89 22.16
N ALA A 170 20.34 1.68 21.31
CA ALA A 170 20.43 0.56 20.40
C ALA A 170 21.84 -0.05 20.42
N GLU A 171 21.92 -1.37 20.41
CA GLU A 171 23.16 -2.13 20.22
C GLU A 171 23.34 -2.41 18.72
N LEU A 172 24.57 -2.23 18.24
CA LEU A 172 24.94 -2.46 16.85
C LEU A 172 25.57 -3.84 16.66
N ALA A 173 25.67 -4.29 15.41
CA ALA A 173 26.26 -5.59 15.07
C ALA A 173 27.74 -5.76 15.48
N ASP A 174 28.47 -4.66 15.66
CA ASP A 174 29.85 -4.67 16.16
C ASP A 174 29.95 -4.73 17.70
N GLY A 175 28.80 -4.76 18.39
CA GLY A 175 28.69 -4.80 19.86
C GLY A 175 28.76 -3.43 20.53
N SER A 176 28.92 -2.34 19.78
CA SER A 176 28.84 -0.99 20.33
C SER A 176 27.40 -0.60 20.67
N VAL A 177 27.24 0.36 21.58
CA VAL A 177 25.92 0.86 22.01
C VAL A 177 25.82 2.36 21.72
N VAL A 178 24.75 2.74 21.05
CA VAL A 178 24.35 4.13 20.85
C VAL A 178 23.26 4.47 21.86
N GLU A 179 23.59 5.30 22.84
CA GLU A 179 22.64 5.76 23.87
C GLU A 179 21.65 6.77 23.30
N ALA A 180 20.37 6.65 23.67
CA ALA A 180 19.32 7.58 23.26
C ALA A 180 18.17 7.61 24.28
N GLU A 181 17.60 8.80 24.50
CA GLU A 181 16.40 8.98 25.35
C GLU A 181 15.13 8.44 24.68
N HIS A 182 15.10 8.49 23.35
CA HIS A 182 14.01 7.98 22.52
C HIS A 182 14.57 7.13 21.40
N VAL A 183 13.93 5.99 21.16
CA VAL A 183 14.24 5.12 20.02
C VAL A 183 13.02 5.06 19.11
N VAL A 184 13.21 5.37 17.83
CA VAL A 184 12.13 5.35 16.83
C VAL A 184 12.43 4.28 15.80
N ALA A 185 11.62 3.22 15.79
CA ALA A 185 11.83 2.03 14.98
C ALA A 185 10.94 2.03 13.72
N GLY A 186 11.56 2.20 12.56
CA GLY A 186 10.92 2.18 11.23
C GLY A 186 10.90 0.80 10.57
N ILE A 187 10.66 -0.26 11.33
CA ILE A 187 10.86 -1.66 10.92
C ILE A 187 9.60 -2.51 11.10
N ALA A 188 9.58 -3.69 10.48
CA ALA A 188 8.46 -4.62 10.60
C ALA A 188 8.26 -5.13 12.05
N PRO A 189 7.02 -5.40 12.50
CA PRO A 189 6.70 -5.82 13.86
C PRO A 189 7.47 -7.04 14.36
N ALA A 190 7.65 -8.04 13.49
CA ALA A 190 8.41 -9.25 13.83
C ALA A 190 9.90 -8.96 14.06
N VAL A 191 10.46 -8.01 13.30
CA VAL A 191 11.85 -7.56 13.48
C VAL A 191 11.98 -6.80 14.79
N LEU A 192 11.04 -5.89 15.08
CA LEU A 192 11.02 -5.17 16.36
C LEU A 192 10.92 -6.12 17.55
N ALA A 193 10.05 -7.13 17.49
CA ALA A 193 9.94 -8.16 18.52
C ALA A 193 11.26 -8.92 18.72
N ARG A 194 11.98 -9.24 17.64
CA ARG A 194 13.32 -9.85 17.70
C ARG A 194 14.34 -8.95 18.40
N LEU A 195 14.38 -7.66 18.07
CA LEU A 195 15.28 -6.70 18.72
C LEU A 195 14.96 -6.48 20.22
N LEU A 196 13.75 -6.84 20.66
CA LEU A 196 13.30 -6.86 22.05
C LEU A 196 13.43 -8.25 22.72
N GLY A 197 14.23 -9.15 22.14
CA GLY A 197 14.47 -10.49 22.70
C GLY A 197 13.26 -11.42 22.65
N GLY A 198 12.33 -11.20 21.71
CA GLY A 198 11.10 -11.99 21.56
C GLY A 198 9.91 -11.43 22.35
N THR A 199 10.08 -10.33 23.08
CA THR A 199 8.99 -9.65 23.78
C THR A 199 8.03 -8.98 22.78
N ALA A 200 6.73 -9.11 23.03
CA ALA A 200 5.72 -8.43 22.21
C ALA A 200 5.91 -6.90 22.32
N PRO A 201 6.08 -6.17 21.19
CA PRO A 201 6.37 -4.73 21.28
C PRO A 201 5.18 -3.91 21.76
N TRP A 202 3.94 -4.37 21.60
CA TRP A 202 2.74 -3.65 21.98
C TRP A 202 1.99 -4.32 23.14
N PRO A 203 1.21 -3.56 23.93
CA PRO A 203 0.33 -4.12 24.95
C PRO A 203 -0.67 -5.14 24.39
N ALA A 204 -1.06 -6.11 25.20
CA ALA A 204 -1.93 -7.22 24.79
C ALA A 204 -3.36 -6.79 24.40
N ASP A 205 -3.81 -5.62 24.87
CA ASP A 205 -5.11 -5.00 24.56
C ASP A 205 -5.04 -4.01 23.37
N GLY A 206 -3.85 -3.79 22.82
CA GLY A 206 -3.64 -3.00 21.60
C GLY A 206 -4.03 -3.73 20.32
N VAL A 207 -3.98 -3.00 19.20
CA VAL A 207 -4.16 -3.63 17.88
C VAL A 207 -2.98 -4.58 17.61
N PRO A 208 -3.22 -5.88 17.37
CA PRO A 208 -2.15 -6.83 17.12
C PRO A 208 -1.49 -6.58 15.76
N PRO A 209 -0.17 -6.83 15.63
CA PRO A 209 0.50 -6.75 14.34
C PRO A 209 -0.02 -7.83 13.39
N ARG A 210 -0.05 -7.50 12.10
CA ARG A 210 -0.46 -8.46 11.07
C ARG A 210 0.64 -9.46 10.77
N THR A 211 0.27 -10.72 10.62
CA THR A 211 1.16 -11.83 10.25
C THR A 211 1.06 -12.22 8.77
N GLU A 212 -0.03 -11.85 8.10
CA GLU A 212 -0.24 -12.07 6.66
C GLU A 212 0.04 -10.79 5.86
N GLY A 213 0.82 -10.91 4.78
CA GLY A 213 1.16 -9.80 3.90
C GLY A 213 1.29 -10.21 2.44
N ALA A 214 1.11 -9.22 1.55
CA ALA A 214 1.42 -9.34 0.13
C ALA A 214 2.74 -8.59 -0.14
N ALA A 215 3.52 -9.09 -1.08
CA ALA A 215 4.71 -8.46 -1.62
C ALA A 215 4.48 -7.99 -3.06
N ARG A 216 5.54 -7.50 -3.71
CA ARG A 216 5.52 -7.10 -5.11
C ARG A 216 6.60 -7.83 -5.88
N LEU A 217 6.23 -8.26 -7.08
CA LEU A 217 7.17 -8.56 -8.13
C LEU A 217 7.23 -7.33 -9.06
N LEU A 218 8.41 -6.73 -9.20
CA LEU A 218 8.65 -5.65 -10.15
C LEU A 218 9.55 -6.14 -11.28
N VAL A 219 9.16 -5.83 -12.52
CA VAL A 219 10.00 -6.04 -13.70
C VAL A 219 10.30 -4.67 -14.31
N LEU A 220 11.56 -4.25 -14.20
CA LEU A 220 12.06 -2.99 -14.72
C LEU A 220 12.62 -3.23 -16.12
N LEU A 221 11.98 -2.66 -17.14
CA LEU A 221 12.29 -2.91 -18.55
C LEU A 221 12.95 -1.67 -19.17
N ALA A 222 14.16 -1.86 -19.72
CA ALA A 222 14.80 -0.88 -20.58
C ALA A 222 14.49 -1.23 -22.04
N LEU A 223 13.82 -0.32 -22.75
CA LEU A 223 13.36 -0.55 -24.12
C LEU A 223 14.10 0.32 -25.13
N ARG A 224 14.35 -0.24 -26.31
CA ARG A 224 14.67 0.48 -27.54
C ARG A 224 13.39 1.10 -28.12
N GLY A 225 13.54 2.25 -28.74
CA GLY A 225 12.47 3.01 -29.37
C GLY A 225 11.78 3.95 -28.39
N GLU A 226 11.31 5.08 -28.91
CA GLU A 226 10.68 6.13 -28.12
C GLU A 226 9.30 5.70 -27.59
N ARG A 227 8.93 6.29 -26.45
CA ARG A 227 7.56 6.22 -25.94
C ARG A 227 6.65 7.02 -26.89
N PRO A 228 5.63 6.42 -27.51
CA PRO A 228 4.73 7.15 -28.41
C PRO A 228 3.96 8.26 -27.68
N ASP A 229 3.75 9.38 -28.38
CA ASP A 229 2.94 10.49 -27.90
C ASP A 229 1.53 10.04 -27.50
N GLY A 230 1.00 10.62 -26.42
CA GLY A 230 -0.33 10.27 -25.90
C GLY A 230 -0.40 8.89 -25.21
N THR A 231 0.72 8.20 -25.03
CA THR A 231 0.79 6.96 -24.26
C THR A 231 0.17 7.14 -22.86
N VAL A 232 -0.72 6.21 -22.47
CA VAL A 232 -1.27 6.18 -21.12
C VAL A 232 -0.16 5.83 -20.13
N VAL A 233 0.02 6.68 -19.11
CA VAL A 233 1.08 6.53 -18.10
C VAL A 233 0.92 5.26 -17.27
N ARG A 234 -0.31 4.87 -16.93
CA ARG A 234 -0.60 3.68 -16.11
C ARG A 234 -1.75 2.87 -16.71
N THR A 235 -1.47 1.63 -17.06
CA THR A 235 -2.46 0.66 -17.53
C THR A 235 -2.55 -0.50 -16.55
N VAL A 236 -3.76 -0.94 -16.21
CA VAL A 236 -3.99 -2.16 -15.43
C VAL A 236 -4.52 -3.23 -16.37
N LEU A 237 -3.72 -4.27 -16.60
CA LEU A 237 -4.08 -5.42 -17.40
C LEU A 237 -4.64 -6.51 -16.48
N HIS A 238 -5.97 -6.53 -16.31
CA HIS A 238 -6.66 -7.47 -15.43
C HIS A 238 -6.42 -8.94 -15.81
N SER A 239 -6.33 -9.81 -14.81
CA SER A 239 -6.38 -11.27 -15.01
C SER A 239 -7.63 -11.64 -15.82
N PRO A 240 -7.54 -12.58 -16.78
CA PRO A 240 -8.71 -13.12 -17.46
C PRO A 240 -9.59 -13.98 -16.53
N ASP A 241 -9.03 -14.43 -15.40
CA ASP A 241 -9.74 -15.19 -14.36
C ASP A 241 -9.37 -14.64 -12.97
N ALA A 242 -10.17 -13.68 -12.50
CA ALA A 242 -9.98 -13.04 -11.20
C ALA A 242 -10.22 -14.02 -10.03
N THR A 243 -11.03 -15.06 -10.23
CA THR A 243 -11.31 -16.07 -9.20
C THR A 243 -10.10 -16.97 -9.01
N ALA A 244 -9.50 -17.45 -10.10
CA ALA A 244 -8.26 -18.22 -10.05
C ALA A 244 -7.11 -17.39 -9.46
N GLU A 245 -7.02 -16.10 -9.83
CA GLU A 245 -6.03 -15.19 -9.25
C GLU A 245 -6.17 -15.07 -7.72
N ARG A 246 -7.38 -14.79 -7.23
CA ARG A 246 -7.63 -14.73 -5.78
C ARG A 246 -7.32 -16.05 -5.08
N ALA A 247 -7.75 -17.17 -5.66
CA ALA A 247 -7.52 -18.49 -5.07
C ALA A 247 -6.02 -18.83 -4.98
N ALA A 248 -5.22 -18.45 -5.98
CA ALA A 248 -3.77 -18.62 -5.94
C ALA A 248 -3.14 -17.76 -4.83
N LEU A 249 -3.48 -16.47 -4.78
CA LEU A 249 -2.96 -15.54 -3.77
C LEU A 249 -3.32 -15.96 -2.34
N ALA A 250 -4.58 -16.38 -2.12
CA ALA A 250 -5.04 -16.88 -0.83
C ALA A 250 -4.33 -18.19 -0.41
N ALA A 251 -3.90 -18.99 -1.39
CA ALA A 251 -3.11 -20.20 -1.16
C ALA A 251 -1.59 -19.94 -1.09
N GLY A 252 -1.13 -18.69 -1.08
CA GLY A 252 0.29 -18.35 -1.03
C GLY A 252 1.07 -18.68 -2.31
N ARG A 253 0.38 -18.80 -3.46
CA ARG A 253 0.98 -19.13 -4.76
C ARG A 253 0.89 -17.94 -5.73
N LEU A 254 1.82 -17.89 -6.68
CA LEU A 254 1.71 -16.97 -7.81
C LEU A 254 0.54 -17.38 -8.70
N PRO A 255 -0.29 -16.43 -9.16
CA PRO A 255 -1.27 -16.71 -10.20
C PRO A 255 -0.59 -16.87 -11.57
N ASP A 256 -1.09 -17.79 -12.40
CA ASP A 256 -0.51 -18.05 -13.73
C ASP A 256 -0.68 -16.85 -14.67
N ARG A 257 -1.82 -16.15 -14.57
CA ARG A 257 -2.13 -14.98 -15.41
C ARG A 257 -2.55 -13.79 -14.53
N PRO A 258 -1.62 -13.14 -13.81
CA PRO A 258 -1.95 -12.08 -12.86
C PRO A 258 -2.55 -10.85 -13.52
N THR A 259 -3.24 -10.06 -12.73
CA THR A 259 -3.44 -8.64 -12.95
C THR A 259 -2.09 -7.92 -12.89
N VAL A 260 -1.71 -7.22 -13.95
CA VAL A 260 -0.42 -6.53 -14.07
C VAL A 260 -0.64 -5.03 -14.18
N THR A 261 0.02 -4.24 -13.35
CA THR A 261 0.12 -2.79 -13.57
C THR A 261 1.33 -2.49 -14.45
N VAL A 262 1.09 -1.80 -15.56
CA VAL A 262 2.11 -1.37 -16.52
C VAL A 262 2.26 0.15 -16.40
N LEU A 263 3.42 0.60 -15.92
CA LEU A 263 3.76 2.01 -15.78
C LEU A 263 4.72 2.43 -16.90
N ARG A 264 4.35 3.48 -17.64
CA ARG A 264 5.07 4.06 -18.78
C ARG A 264 5.18 5.58 -18.60
N PRO A 265 5.97 6.04 -17.60
CA PRO A 265 6.06 7.45 -17.25
C PRO A 265 6.64 8.27 -18.39
N ASP A 266 6.18 9.51 -18.52
CA ASP A 266 6.73 10.49 -19.46
C ASP A 266 7.78 11.33 -18.74
N ASP A 267 8.92 10.70 -18.44
CA ASP A 267 9.99 11.30 -17.64
C ASP A 267 11.34 11.11 -18.33
N PRO A 268 11.91 12.16 -18.96
CA PRO A 268 13.17 12.07 -19.67
C PRO A 268 14.35 11.78 -18.73
N ASP A 269 14.22 12.04 -17.44
CA ASP A 269 15.29 11.80 -16.46
C ASP A 269 15.39 10.29 -16.09
N ARG A 270 14.48 9.46 -16.62
CA ARG A 270 14.44 8.00 -16.41
C ARG A 270 14.96 7.19 -17.59
N VAL A 271 15.44 7.86 -18.65
CA VAL A 271 15.99 7.22 -19.85
C VAL A 271 17.33 7.88 -20.22
N PRO A 272 18.24 7.17 -20.91
CA PRO A 272 19.56 7.72 -21.28
C PRO A 272 19.50 8.80 -22.37
N GLY A 273 18.38 8.96 -23.06
CA GLY A 273 18.17 9.92 -24.13
C GLY A 273 17.06 9.50 -25.08
N ALA A 274 16.95 10.21 -26.20
CA ALA A 274 16.02 9.89 -27.29
C ALA A 274 16.19 8.44 -27.78
N GLY A 275 15.14 7.89 -28.39
CA GLY A 275 15.13 6.49 -28.85
C GLY A 275 15.04 5.43 -27.76
N HIS A 276 14.68 5.79 -26.52
CA HIS A 276 14.54 4.85 -25.40
C HIS A 276 13.23 5.05 -24.63
N GLU A 277 12.78 3.98 -23.99
CA GLU A 277 11.62 4.01 -23.10
C GLU A 277 11.87 3.13 -21.86
N ALA A 278 11.41 3.58 -20.69
CA ALA A 278 11.41 2.80 -19.47
C ALA A 278 9.99 2.33 -19.14
N VAL A 279 9.82 1.02 -18.90
CA VAL A 279 8.54 0.44 -18.50
C VAL A 279 8.70 -0.34 -17.21
N THR A 280 7.75 -0.21 -16.29
CA THR A 280 7.72 -1.02 -15.06
C THR A 280 6.47 -1.88 -15.05
N LEU A 281 6.64 -3.19 -14.88
CA LEU A 281 5.55 -4.12 -14.60
C LEU A 281 5.49 -4.36 -13.09
N THR A 282 4.31 -4.29 -12.51
CA THR A 282 4.09 -4.58 -11.09
C THR A 282 3.00 -5.65 -10.96
N VAL A 283 3.31 -6.72 -10.23
CA VAL A 283 2.38 -7.78 -9.87
C VAL A 283 2.29 -7.89 -8.35
N THR A 284 1.07 -8.01 -7.82
CA THR A 284 0.86 -8.35 -6.41
C THR A 284 1.09 -9.85 -6.25
N VAL A 285 1.98 -10.22 -5.35
CA VAL A 285 2.32 -11.61 -5.05
C VAL A 285 2.24 -11.86 -3.54
N PRO A 286 2.14 -13.11 -3.06
CA PRO A 286 2.26 -13.41 -1.64
C PRO A 286 3.64 -13.01 -1.10
N ALA A 287 3.72 -12.64 0.18
CA ALA A 287 5.01 -12.45 0.83
C ALA A 287 5.82 -13.75 0.84
N GLY A 288 7.12 -13.66 0.60
CA GLY A 288 8.04 -14.81 0.53
C GLY A 288 7.86 -15.68 -0.73
N ALA A 289 7.05 -15.24 -1.69
CA ALA A 289 6.79 -16.05 -2.86
C ALA A 289 8.01 -16.13 -3.79
N GLU A 290 8.35 -17.34 -4.20
CA GLU A 290 9.39 -17.60 -5.20
C GLU A 290 8.86 -17.33 -6.61
N VAL A 291 9.73 -16.81 -7.47
CA VAL A 291 9.39 -16.51 -8.88
C VAL A 291 9.96 -17.63 -9.75
N PRO A 292 9.12 -18.48 -10.36
CA PRO A 292 9.58 -19.56 -11.22
C PRO A 292 10.33 -19.05 -12.45
N GLU A 293 11.23 -19.88 -12.97
CA GLU A 293 11.86 -19.64 -14.28
C GLU A 293 10.79 -19.49 -15.36
N GLY A 294 10.99 -18.54 -16.28
CA GLY A 294 10.05 -18.25 -17.37
C GLY A 294 8.86 -17.35 -16.99
N TYR A 295 8.49 -17.21 -15.71
CA TYR A 295 7.34 -16.40 -15.28
C TYR A 295 7.42 -14.95 -15.78
N VAL A 296 8.60 -14.32 -15.65
CA VAL A 296 8.85 -12.95 -16.13
C VAL A 296 8.75 -12.86 -17.65
N ALA A 297 9.22 -13.88 -18.38
CA ALA A 297 9.14 -13.90 -19.84
C ALA A 297 7.68 -13.99 -20.32
N GLU A 298 6.86 -14.80 -19.66
CA GLU A 298 5.42 -14.90 -19.93
C GLU A 298 4.67 -13.59 -19.61
N LEU A 299 5.05 -12.92 -18.52
CA LEU A 299 4.52 -11.58 -18.21
C LEU A 299 4.83 -10.58 -19.32
N ILE A 300 6.08 -10.55 -19.79
CA ILE A 300 6.52 -9.68 -20.89
C ILE A 300 5.71 -9.99 -22.16
N ASP A 301 5.50 -11.26 -22.51
CA ASP A 301 4.71 -11.63 -23.69
C ASP A 301 3.26 -11.19 -23.56
N ARG A 302 2.64 -11.44 -22.41
CA ARG A 302 1.25 -11.07 -22.17
C ARG A 302 1.05 -9.56 -22.22
N VAL A 303 1.93 -8.79 -21.60
CA VAL A 303 1.90 -7.32 -21.67
C VAL A 303 2.20 -6.84 -23.08
N GLY A 304 3.11 -7.51 -23.79
CA GLY A 304 3.44 -7.22 -25.18
C GLY A 304 2.26 -7.38 -26.13
N ALA A 305 1.49 -8.46 -25.95
CA ALA A 305 0.30 -8.75 -26.75
C ALA A 305 -0.88 -7.81 -26.47
N ALA A 306 -1.00 -7.27 -25.25
CA ALA A 306 -2.21 -6.55 -24.82
C ALA A 306 -2.01 -5.03 -24.61
N VAL A 307 -0.80 -4.55 -24.32
CA VAL A 307 -0.56 -3.18 -23.85
C VAL A 307 0.58 -2.47 -24.59
N VAL A 308 1.70 -3.15 -24.82
CA VAL A 308 2.89 -2.56 -25.45
C VAL A 308 3.30 -3.41 -26.65
N PRO A 309 2.81 -3.11 -27.86
CA PRO A 309 3.15 -3.88 -29.05
C PRO A 309 4.66 -4.07 -29.21
N GLU A 310 5.06 -5.27 -29.62
CA GLU A 310 6.46 -5.66 -29.84
C GLU A 310 7.36 -5.56 -28.59
N LEU A 311 6.79 -5.55 -27.38
CA LEU A 311 7.54 -5.34 -26.13
C LEU A 311 8.81 -6.20 -26.06
N ARG A 312 8.69 -7.52 -26.26
CA ARG A 312 9.83 -8.45 -26.21
C ARG A 312 10.95 -8.06 -27.17
N ALA A 313 10.62 -7.66 -28.39
CA ALA A 313 11.61 -7.27 -29.40
C ALA A 313 12.29 -5.94 -29.07
N ARG A 314 11.65 -5.09 -28.26
CA ARG A 314 12.17 -3.80 -27.80
C ARG A 314 13.03 -3.91 -26.55
N VAL A 315 12.94 -4.98 -25.75
CA VAL A 315 13.72 -5.13 -24.52
C VAL A 315 15.22 -5.18 -24.82
N LEU A 316 15.97 -4.22 -24.28
CA LEU A 316 17.43 -4.23 -24.27
C LEU A 316 17.95 -5.08 -23.11
N TRP A 317 17.37 -4.88 -21.93
CA TRP A 317 17.61 -5.66 -20.72
C TRP A 317 16.46 -5.42 -19.74
N HIS A 318 16.36 -6.25 -18.72
CA HIS A 318 15.43 -6.07 -17.64
C HIS A 318 16.05 -6.45 -16.30
N GLU A 319 15.55 -5.84 -15.23
CA GLU A 319 15.85 -6.20 -13.85
C GLU A 319 14.57 -6.68 -13.17
N THR A 320 14.68 -7.66 -12.28
CA THR A 320 13.55 -8.21 -11.54
C THR A 320 13.77 -8.07 -10.06
N LEU A 321 12.87 -7.33 -9.40
CA LEU A 321 12.86 -7.19 -7.94
C LEU A 321 11.79 -8.13 -7.40
N THR A 322 12.25 -9.23 -6.80
CA THR A 322 11.42 -10.29 -6.20
C THR A 322 11.12 -9.97 -4.74
N PRO A 323 10.17 -10.69 -4.10
CA PRO A 323 9.96 -10.60 -2.65
C PRO A 323 11.24 -10.86 -1.85
N ALA A 324 12.09 -11.80 -2.26
CA ALA A 324 13.37 -12.06 -1.60
C ALA A 324 14.34 -10.87 -1.69
N ALA A 325 14.46 -10.24 -2.88
CA ALA A 325 15.27 -9.03 -3.03
C ALA A 325 14.73 -7.85 -2.20
N ALA A 326 13.39 -7.73 -2.10
CA ALA A 326 12.76 -6.73 -1.26
C ALA A 326 13.01 -6.98 0.24
N GLU A 327 13.00 -8.24 0.69
CA GLU A 327 13.38 -8.61 2.05
C GLU A 327 14.83 -8.25 2.35
N GLU A 328 15.76 -8.59 1.47
CA GLU A 328 17.18 -8.24 1.60
C GLU A 328 17.38 -6.72 1.70
N ALA A 329 16.69 -5.96 0.84
CA ALA A 329 16.83 -4.50 0.79
C ALA A 329 16.17 -3.76 1.97
N THR A 330 15.15 -4.33 2.60
CA THR A 330 14.32 -3.62 3.61
C THR A 330 14.31 -4.27 4.99
N GLY A 331 14.87 -5.47 5.14
CA GLY A 331 14.78 -6.30 6.34
C GLY A 331 13.35 -6.76 6.67
N THR A 332 12.38 -6.55 5.78
CA THR A 332 10.98 -6.91 6.03
C THR A 332 10.74 -8.37 5.62
N PRO A 333 10.31 -9.25 6.53
CA PRO A 333 10.10 -10.67 6.23
C PRO A 333 9.21 -10.90 5.01
N GLY A 334 9.67 -11.76 4.10
CA GLY A 334 9.00 -12.10 2.85
C GLY A 334 8.83 -10.93 1.87
N GLY A 335 9.56 -9.82 2.04
CA GLY A 335 9.43 -8.63 1.21
C GLY A 335 8.03 -8.00 1.27
N ALA A 336 7.33 -8.22 2.39
CA ALA A 336 5.94 -7.80 2.55
C ALA A 336 5.81 -6.28 2.46
N VAL A 337 4.72 -5.83 1.84
CA VAL A 337 4.36 -4.42 1.73
C VAL A 337 3.11 -4.18 2.59
N PRO A 338 3.15 -3.25 3.55
CA PRO A 338 1.98 -2.99 4.38
C PRO A 338 0.86 -2.34 3.57
N ALA A 339 -0.37 -2.73 3.88
CA ALA A 339 -1.58 -2.08 3.37
C ALA A 339 -1.94 -0.86 4.24
N PRO A 340 -2.71 0.13 3.75
CA PRO A 340 -3.24 1.20 4.60
C PRO A 340 -4.19 0.68 5.69
N ALA A 341 -4.36 1.44 6.77
CA ALA A 341 -5.38 1.10 7.78
C ALA A 341 -6.79 1.23 7.22
N LEU A 342 -7.66 0.27 7.56
CA LEU A 342 -9.09 0.30 7.22
C LEU A 342 -9.92 0.05 8.47
N ALA A 343 -10.91 0.92 8.70
CA ALA A 343 -11.90 0.74 9.76
C ALA A 343 -12.86 -0.43 9.43
N ALA A 344 -13.59 -0.88 10.43
CA ALA A 344 -14.47 -2.04 10.43
C ALA A 344 -13.71 -3.39 10.37
N GLY A 345 -14.40 -4.46 9.95
CA GLY A 345 -13.80 -5.79 9.78
C GLY A 345 -13.21 -6.38 11.07
N GLY A 346 -13.72 -5.99 12.24
CA GLY A 346 -13.20 -6.43 13.53
C GLY A 346 -11.81 -5.88 13.87
N GLY A 347 -11.36 -4.83 13.16
CA GLY A 347 -10.05 -4.21 13.40
C GLY A 347 -8.88 -4.98 12.80
N ARG A 348 -9.15 -6.04 12.03
CA ARG A 348 -8.14 -6.89 11.36
C ARG A 348 -7.21 -6.12 10.41
N TRP A 349 -7.67 -4.96 9.93
CA TRP A 349 -6.95 -4.11 8.98
C TRP A 349 -6.47 -2.80 9.60
N LEU A 350 -6.50 -2.69 10.93
CA LEU A 350 -5.80 -1.63 11.66
C LEU A 350 -4.32 -2.03 11.83
N HIS A 351 -3.48 -1.06 12.15
CA HIS A 351 -2.07 -1.28 12.47
C HIS A 351 -1.81 -0.97 13.94
N PRO A 352 -0.79 -1.58 14.57
CA PRO A 352 -0.42 -1.23 15.94
C PRO A 352 -0.13 0.26 16.12
N ALA A 353 -0.39 0.77 17.32
CA ALA A 353 -0.12 2.17 17.67
C ALA A 353 1.37 2.54 17.51
N ASN A 354 1.64 3.84 17.38
CA ASN A 354 3.02 4.34 17.34
C ASN A 354 3.74 4.23 18.68
N SER A 355 2.99 4.18 19.79
CA SER A 355 3.53 3.93 21.13
C SER A 355 3.63 2.43 21.38
N THR A 356 4.78 1.99 21.89
CA THR A 356 5.02 0.60 22.27
C THR A 356 4.78 0.37 23.76
N ALA A 357 4.86 -0.87 24.23
CA ALA A 357 4.79 -1.21 25.64
C ALA A 357 6.02 -0.74 26.43
N LEU A 358 7.15 -0.49 25.76
CA LEU A 358 8.38 0.01 26.35
C LEU A 358 8.44 1.55 26.26
N PRO A 359 8.36 2.28 27.38
CA PRO A 359 8.46 3.75 27.37
C PRO A 359 9.73 4.23 26.68
N GLY A 360 9.61 5.27 25.83
CA GLY A 360 10.72 5.80 25.04
C GLY A 360 10.96 5.08 23.71
N LEU A 361 10.35 3.91 23.49
CA LEU A 361 10.35 3.22 22.19
C LEU A 361 9.07 3.53 21.41
N HIS A 362 9.24 4.02 20.19
CA HIS A 362 8.16 4.34 19.25
C HIS A 362 8.32 3.52 17.97
N ALA A 363 7.20 3.13 17.36
CA ALA A 363 7.16 2.48 16.06
C ALA A 363 6.60 3.45 15.00
N VAL A 364 7.23 3.48 13.83
CA VAL A 364 6.92 4.44 12.76
C VAL A 364 6.89 3.77 11.38
N GLY A 365 6.20 4.40 10.44
CA GLY A 365 6.20 4.00 9.04
C GLY A 365 5.05 3.06 8.71
N GLY A 366 5.20 2.32 7.61
CA GLY A 366 4.08 1.59 7.01
C GLY A 366 3.48 0.46 7.88
N TRP A 367 4.23 -0.03 8.86
CA TRP A 367 3.81 -1.11 9.75
C TRP A 367 3.26 -0.64 11.11
N SER A 368 3.16 0.68 11.29
CA SER A 368 2.55 1.30 12.45
C SER A 368 1.43 2.21 11.97
N HIS A 369 0.53 2.57 12.88
CA HIS A 369 -0.51 3.56 12.59
C HIS A 369 0.09 4.80 11.90
N PRO A 370 -0.49 5.29 10.78
CA PRO A 370 -1.77 4.91 10.16
C PRO A 370 -1.70 3.81 9.07
N GLY A 371 -0.56 3.12 8.92
CA GLY A 371 -0.39 1.97 8.03
C GLY A 371 0.38 2.27 6.74
N GLY A 372 0.25 1.38 5.76
CA GLY A 372 1.09 1.36 4.57
C GLY A 372 0.80 2.44 3.53
N GLY A 373 1.84 2.84 2.80
CA GLY A 373 1.82 3.87 1.76
C GLY A 373 2.76 5.03 2.09
N LEU A 374 3.40 5.63 1.08
CA LEU A 374 4.35 6.74 1.28
C LEU A 374 3.76 7.94 2.06
N PRO A 375 2.52 8.41 1.77
CA PRO A 375 1.92 9.50 2.56
C PRO A 375 1.73 9.10 4.03
N HIS A 376 1.26 7.88 4.27
CA HIS A 376 1.02 7.37 5.63
C HIS A 376 2.31 7.20 6.43
N ALA A 377 3.42 6.82 5.80
CA ALA A 377 4.73 6.78 6.46
C ALA A 377 5.15 8.18 6.95
N GLY A 378 4.94 9.22 6.13
CA GLY A 378 5.17 10.61 6.54
C GLY A 378 4.26 11.06 7.69
N MET A 379 2.96 10.72 7.63
CA MET A 379 2.01 11.01 8.72
C MET A 379 2.38 10.29 10.01
N SER A 380 2.78 9.02 9.93
CA SER A 380 3.30 8.23 11.05
C SER A 380 4.47 8.93 11.72
N GLY A 381 5.42 9.46 10.93
CA GLY A 381 6.55 10.24 11.43
C GLY A 381 6.11 11.53 12.13
N ALA A 382 5.14 12.25 11.58
CA ALA A 382 4.59 13.44 12.21
C ALA A 382 3.89 13.13 13.55
N LEU A 383 3.15 12.03 13.64
CA LEU A 383 2.51 11.58 14.88
C LEU A 383 3.54 11.22 15.95
N VAL A 384 4.60 10.49 15.59
CA VAL A 384 5.69 10.15 16.52
C VAL A 384 6.43 11.41 16.98
N ALA A 385 6.68 12.37 16.08
CA ALA A 385 7.28 13.64 16.45
C ALA A 385 6.42 14.40 17.48
N GLY A 386 5.09 14.44 17.29
CA GLY A 386 4.16 15.02 18.27
C GLY A 386 4.19 14.31 19.61
N LEU A 387 4.18 12.97 19.62
CA LEU A 387 4.29 12.17 20.87
C LEU A 387 5.58 12.44 21.65
N ILE A 388 6.69 12.69 20.94
CA ILE A 388 7.99 13.00 21.57
C ILE A 388 8.02 14.45 22.09
N VAL A 389 7.55 15.42 21.29
CA VAL A 389 7.68 16.85 21.61
C VAL A 389 6.60 17.34 22.57
N GLU A 390 5.35 16.90 22.38
CA GLU A 390 4.19 17.33 23.18
C GLU A 390 3.84 16.33 24.29
N GLY A 391 4.44 15.14 24.25
CA GLY A 391 4.28 14.08 25.24
C GLY A 391 3.16 13.08 24.93
N ALA A 392 2.98 12.11 25.83
CA ALA A 392 2.07 10.97 25.65
C ALA A 392 0.58 11.36 25.52
N GLY A 393 0.20 12.59 25.86
CA GLY A 393 -1.16 13.12 25.71
C GLY A 393 -1.46 13.71 24.32
N PHE A 394 -0.47 13.79 23.44
CA PHE A 394 -0.65 14.25 22.06
C PHE A 394 -1.63 13.35 21.32
N THR A 395 -2.63 13.95 20.66
CA THR A 395 -3.67 13.20 19.93
C THR A 395 -3.66 13.44 18.43
N GLY A 396 -2.78 14.27 17.89
CA GLY A 396 -2.77 14.62 16.47
C GLY A 396 -2.86 16.12 16.21
N SER A 397 -2.81 16.50 14.93
CA SER A 397 -3.00 17.91 14.53
C SER A 397 -4.47 18.32 14.67
N THR A 398 -4.75 19.38 15.42
CA THR A 398 -6.08 20.00 15.57
C THR A 398 -6.50 20.85 14.38
#